data_AF-A0A9D7KJD5-F1
#
_entry.id   AF-A0A9D7KJD5-F1
#
_cell.length_a   1.000
_cell.length_b   1.000
_cell.length_c   1.000
_cell.angle_alpha   90.00
_cell.angle_beta   90.00
_cell.angle_gamma   90.00
#
_symmetry.space_group_name_H-M   'P 1'
#
loop_
_entity.id
_entity.type
_entity.pdbx_description
1 polymer ?
#
loop_
_entity_poly.entity_id
_entity_poly.type
_entity_poly.pdbx_seq_one_letter_code
_entity_poly.pdbx_strand_id
1 'polypeptide(L)' 'MTSFNAEVVSKGVLLKWETATETNNYGFFVQRKNNGIWSDLAFISGMGTTLNHSSYSFIDELKPDQGRHQLLQIKTG' A
#
# COMPACT_ATOMS: atom_id res chain seq x y z
N MET A 1 11.50 0.25 -5.13
CA MET A 1 10.15 -0.16 -5.58
C MET A 1 10.13 -0.18 -7.10
N THR A 2 9.66 -1.25 -7.71
CA THR A 2 9.61 -1.42 -9.18
C THR A 2 8.22 -1.22 -9.75
N SER A 3 7.18 -1.53 -8.98
CA SER A 3 5.80 -1.33 -9.39
C SER A 3 4.94 -0.93 -8.18
N PHE A 4 3.91 -0.13 -8.46
CA PHE A 4 2.83 0.18 -7.54
C PHE A 4 1.55 0.35 -8.37
N ASN A 5 0.49 -0.35 -7.97
CA ASN A 5 -0.81 -0.29 -8.62
C ASN A 5 -1.91 -0.30 -7.56
N ALA A 6 -2.96 0.47 -7.82
CA ALA A 6 -4.19 0.49 -7.05
C ALA A 6 -5.36 0.22 -7.99
N GLU A 7 -6.15 -0.81 -7.69
CA GLU A 7 -7.26 -1.28 -8.52
C GLU A 7 -8.55 -1.33 -7.70
N VAL A 8 -9.63 -0.75 -8.23
CA VAL A 8 -10.96 -0.89 -7.62
C VAL A 8 -11.51 -2.27 -7.96
N VAL A 9 -11.81 -3.06 -6.93
CA VAL A 9 -12.37 -4.41 -7.02
C VAL A 9 -13.72 -4.48 -6.29
N SER A 10 -14.46 -5.57 -6.45
CA SER A 10 -15.79 -5.73 -5.82
C SER A 10 -15.78 -5.60 -4.29
N LYS A 11 -14.64 -5.92 -3.66
CA LYS A 11 -14.41 -5.87 -2.22
C LYS A 11 -13.86 -4.53 -1.71
N GLY A 12 -13.45 -3.59 -2.56
CA GLY A 12 -12.80 -2.35 -2.14
C GLY A 12 -11.68 -1.92 -3.09
N VAL A 13 -10.56 -1.44 -2.57
CA VAL A 13 -9.38 -1.06 -3.37
C VAL A 13 -8.21 -1.99 -3.06
N LEU A 14 -7.73 -2.69 -4.09
CA LEU A 14 -6.58 -3.59 -4.02
C LEU A 14 -5.30 -2.84 -4.38
N LEU A 15 -4.38 -2.75 -3.42
CA LEU A 15 -3.03 -2.26 -3.59
C LEU A 15 -2.09 -3.41 -3.87
N LYS A 16 -1.24 -3.27 -4.89
CA LYS A 16 -0.15 -4.21 -5.22
C LYS A 16 1.12 -3.43 -5.44
N TRP A 17 2.22 -3.90 -4.87
CA TRP A 17 3.52 -3.29 -5.10
C TRP A 17 4.64 -4.30 -5.02
N GLU A 18 5.76 -3.94 -5.62
CA GLU A 18 6.93 -4.78 -5.70
C GLU A 18 8.22 -4.01 -5.43
N THR A 19 9.19 -4.70 -4.87
CA THR A 19 10.56 -4.23 -4.70
C THR A 19 11.49 -5.12 -5.50
N ALA A 20 12.48 -4.54 -6.17
CA ALA A 20 13.58 -5.33 -6.77
C ALA A 20 14.57 -5.80 -5.70
N THR A 21 14.82 -4.92 -4.71
CA THR A 21 15.69 -5.14 -3.56
C THR A 21 15.15 -4.35 -2.38
N GLU A 22 15.54 -4.75 -1.18
CA GLU A 22 15.25 -4.07 0.09
C GLU A 22 16.52 -4.02 0.94
N THR A 23 16.74 -2.90 1.62
CA THR A 23 17.87 -2.71 2.52
C THR A 23 17.36 -2.15 3.83
N ASN A 24 17.47 -2.91 4.92
CA ASN A 24 16.97 -2.56 6.25
C ASN A 24 15.48 -2.11 6.24
N ASN A 25 14.67 -2.69 5.36
CA ASN A 25 13.26 -2.38 5.23
C ASN A 25 12.44 -3.15 6.27
N TYR A 26 11.99 -2.47 7.31
CA TYR A 26 11.11 -3.05 8.32
C TYR A 26 9.73 -3.36 7.75
N GLY A 27 9.28 -2.59 6.75
CA GLY A 27 8.00 -2.76 6.10
C GLY A 27 7.40 -1.47 5.63
N PHE A 28 6.10 -1.54 5.37
CA PHE A 28 5.37 -0.51 4.67
C PHE A 28 4.12 -0.12 5.43
N PHE A 29 3.97 1.16 5.69
CA PHE A 29 2.71 1.73 6.11
C PHE A 29 1.81 1.90 4.90
N VAL A 30 0.65 1.25 4.95
CA VAL A 30 -0.46 1.54 4.04
C VAL A 30 -1.23 2.69 4.64
N GLN A 31 -1.34 3.80 3.91
CA GLN A 31 -2.01 4.99 4.38
C GLN A 31 -3.14 5.38 3.45
N ARG A 32 -4.19 5.96 4.03
CA ARG A 32 -5.33 6.53 3.32
C ARG A 32 -5.49 8.00 3.63
N LYS A 33 -5.76 8.79 2.59
CA LYS A 33 -6.13 10.20 2.73
C LYS A 33 -7.64 10.36 2.64
N ASN A 34 -8.25 10.81 3.73
CA ASN A 34 -9.66 11.17 3.80
C ASN A 34 -9.80 12.63 4.21
N ASN A 35 -10.58 13.42 3.46
CA ASN A 35 -10.80 14.84 3.73
C ASN A 35 -9.51 15.64 3.97
N GLY A 36 -8.45 15.34 3.21
CA GLY A 36 -7.17 16.04 3.32
C GLY A 36 -6.20 15.45 4.37
N ILE A 37 -6.63 14.52 5.22
CA ILE A 37 -5.84 13.98 6.33
C ILE A 37 -5.40 12.56 6.00
N TRP A 38 -4.11 12.28 6.16
CA TRP A 38 -3.55 10.93 6.05
C TRP A 38 -3.68 10.18 7.37
N SER A 39 -4.08 8.91 7.31
CA SER A 39 -4.13 7.99 8.45
C SER A 39 -3.55 6.64 8.05
N ASP A 40 -2.83 5.99 8.98
CA ASP A 40 -2.34 4.62 8.82
C ASP A 40 -3.53 3.64 8.85
N LEU A 41 -3.56 2.74 7.87
CA LEU A 41 -4.53 1.63 7.80
C LEU A 41 -3.91 0.33 8.32
N ALA A 42 -2.67 0.06 7.92
CA ALA A 42 -1.96 -1.16 8.24
C ALA A 42 -0.45 -0.97 8.11
N PHE A 43 0.30 -1.85 8.75
CA PHE A 43 1.72 -2.03 8.52
C PHE A 43 1.97 -3.43 7.95
N ILE A 44 2.63 -3.50 6.81
CA ILE A 44 2.98 -4.75 6.12
C ILE A 44 4.48 -4.97 6.26
N SER A 45 4.88 -6.02 6.98
CA SER A 45 6.29 -6.34 7.19
C SER A 45 7.05 -6.50 5.88
N GLY A 46 8.23 -5.88 5.81
CA GLY A 46 9.18 -6.04 4.71
C GLY A 46 10.05 -7.28 4.91
N MET A 47 10.98 -7.49 3.99
CA MET A 47 11.93 -8.61 4.05
C MET A 47 13.25 -8.21 4.76
N GLY A 48 13.32 -7.04 5.40
CA GLY A 48 14.54 -6.54 6.01
C GLY A 48 15.57 -6.17 4.94
N THR A 49 16.57 -7.03 4.75
CA THR A 49 17.57 -6.86 3.68
C THR A 49 17.48 -8.05 2.72
N THR A 50 17.13 -7.78 1.47
CA THR A 50 17.06 -8.77 0.39
C THR A 50 17.47 -8.15 -0.93
N LEU A 51 18.21 -8.90 -1.75
CA LEU A 51 18.50 -8.53 -3.13
C LEU A 51 17.53 -9.18 -4.13
N ASN A 52 16.58 -9.97 -3.62
CA ASN A 52 15.55 -10.63 -4.41
C ASN A 52 14.32 -9.74 -4.56
N HIS A 53 13.57 -10.01 -5.63
CA HIS A 53 12.27 -9.40 -5.83
C HIS A 53 11.27 -9.84 -4.76
N SER A 54 10.53 -8.88 -4.20
CA SER A 54 9.44 -9.14 -3.26
C SER A 54 8.15 -8.54 -3.79
N SER A 55 7.05 -9.28 -3.64
CA SER A 55 5.70 -8.86 -4.04
C SER A 55 4.80 -8.75 -2.82
N TYR A 56 3.98 -7.70 -2.79
CA TYR A 56 3.09 -7.39 -1.68
C TYR A 56 1.70 -7.03 -2.17
N SER A 57 0.69 -7.26 -1.32
CA SER A 57 -0.67 -6.80 -1.59
C SER A 57 -1.42 -6.45 -0.30
N PHE A 58 -2.36 -5.51 -0.41
CA PHE A 58 -3.26 -5.11 0.67
C PHE A 58 -4.61 -4.70 0.09
N ILE A 59 -5.70 -5.05 0.76
CA ILE A 59 -7.05 -4.61 0.37
C ILE A 59 -7.61 -3.62 1.40
N ASP A 60 -7.91 -2.40 0.94
CA ASP A 60 -8.77 -1.48 1.67
C ASP A 60 -10.22 -1.85 1.37
N GLU A 61 -10.91 -2.51 2.30
CA GLU A 61 -12.29 -2.98 2.13
C GLU A 61 -13.33 -1.85 2.09
N LEU A 62 -12.89 -0.59 2.26
CA LEU A 62 -13.78 0.54 2.15
C LEU A 62 -14.16 0.76 0.68
N LYS A 63 -15.43 0.47 0.37
CA LYS A 63 -16.01 0.82 -0.93
C LYS A 63 -16.00 2.33 -1.08
N PRO A 64 -15.36 2.89 -2.12
CA PRO A 64 -15.39 4.33 -2.32
C PRO A 64 -16.83 4.77 -2.59
N ASP A 65 -17.40 5.56 -1.70
CA ASP A 65 -18.67 6.25 -1.95
C ASP A 65 -18.51 7.18 -3.16
N GLN A 66 -19.50 7.18 -4.04
CA GLN A 66 -19.52 8.01 -5.24
C GLN A 66 -19.33 9.49 -4.85
N GLY A 67 -18.21 10.09 -5.30
CA GLY A 67 -17.87 11.50 -5.06
C GLY A 67 -16.82 11.77 -3.98
N ARG A 68 -16.35 10.76 -3.22
CA ARG A 68 -15.20 10.93 -2.31
C ARG A 68 -13.89 10.54 -2.97
N HIS A 69 -13.02 11.52 -3.18
CA HIS A 69 -11.63 11.28 -3.55
C HIS A 69 -10.87 10.74 -2.33
N GLN A 70 -10.39 9.50 -2.42
CA GLN A 70 -9.52 8.89 -1.44
C GLN A 70 -8.18 8.62 -2.13
N LEU A 71 -7.08 8.92 -1.44
CA LEU A 71 -5.74 8.60 -1.93
C LEU A 71 -5.17 7.47 -1.08
N LEU A 72 -4.56 6.48 -1.71
CA LEU A 72 -3.83 5.42 -1.04
C LEU A 72 -2.35 5.53 -1.40
N GLN A 73 -1.49 5.35 -0.40
CA GLN A 73 -0.05 5.35 -0.60
C GLN A 73 0.63 4.31 0.29
N ILE A 74 1.85 3.94 -0.13
CA ILE A 74 2.76 3.07 0.59
C ILE A 74 3.94 3.92 1.02
N LYS A 75 4.22 3.93 2.32
CA LYS A 75 5.39 4.62 2.89
C LYS A 75 6.29 3.59 3.56
N THR A 76 7.57 3.57 3.21
CA THR A 76 8.58 2.75 3.89
C THR A 76 8.77 3.21 5.34
N GLY A 77 8.83 2.25 6.25
CA GLY A 77 9.12 2.46 7.68
C GLY A 77 10.61 2.45 7.99
#